data_AF-A0A1A2ZIX2-F1
#
_entry.id   AF-A0A1A2ZIX2-F1
#
_cell.length_a   1.000
_cell.length_b   1.000
_cell.length_c   1.000
_cell.angle_alpha   90.00
_cell.angle_beta   90.00
_cell.angle_gamma   90.00
#
_symmetry.space_group_name_H-M   'P 1'
#
loop_
_entity.id
_entity.type
_entity.pdbx_description
1 polymer ?
#
loop_
_entity_poly.entity_id
_entity_poly.type
_entity_poly.pdbx_seq_one_letter_code
_entity_poly.pdbx_strand_id
1 'polypeptide(L)'
;MPEDQPAVPDVDRLARSMLLLHGDHHDHDEPPAPNGGTGPWSKSRDFADDPQRAAAVAEASRADRERYLTSGLLPVDCRFCHVTVTVKRLGPGHTAVQWNTQAAQRCAYFTEIRESGGDTARARACPKLSDSIEHAAAEGYLDHSDDSD
;
A
#
# COMPACT_ATOMS: atom_id res chain seq x y z
N MET A 1 -28.21 40.04 -28.75
CA MET A 1 -28.24 38.61 -28.39
C MET A 1 -27.68 38.48 -26.99
N PRO A 2 -28.49 38.55 -25.93
CA PRO A 2 -28.07 38.19 -24.59
C PRO A 2 -28.40 36.71 -24.31
N GLU A 3 -27.48 36.08 -23.60
CA GLU A 3 -27.28 34.64 -23.45
C GLU A 3 -28.35 33.97 -22.57
N ASP A 4 -28.75 32.76 -22.99
CA ASP A 4 -29.59 31.82 -22.25
C ASP A 4 -28.74 31.15 -21.17
N GLN A 5 -28.63 31.81 -20.01
CA GLN A 5 -27.88 31.31 -18.86
C GLN A 5 -28.86 30.53 -17.95
N PRO A 6 -28.72 29.20 -17.79
CA PRO A 6 -29.67 28.42 -17.01
C PRO A 6 -29.65 28.89 -15.55
N ALA A 7 -30.83 29.17 -15.01
CA ALA A 7 -30.99 29.65 -13.64
C ALA A 7 -30.36 28.65 -12.65
N VAL A 8 -29.32 29.09 -11.94
CA VAL A 8 -28.68 28.31 -10.89
C VAL A 8 -29.75 27.97 -9.84
N PRO A 9 -30.05 26.67 -9.60
CA PRO A 9 -31.10 26.31 -8.67
C PRO A 9 -30.76 26.75 -7.25
N ASP A 10 -31.77 27.24 -6.54
CA ASP A 10 -31.67 27.69 -5.16
C ASP A 10 -31.12 26.57 -4.26
N VAL A 11 -29.90 26.78 -3.78
CA VAL A 11 -29.14 25.84 -2.95
C VAL A 11 -29.91 25.49 -1.67
N ASP A 12 -30.63 26.44 -1.10
CA ASP A 12 -31.40 26.22 0.13
C ASP A 12 -32.61 25.33 -0.12
N ARG A 13 -33.25 25.49 -1.29
CA ARG A 13 -34.36 24.62 -1.71
C ARG A 13 -33.88 23.21 -1.96
N LEU A 14 -32.72 23.05 -2.60
CA LEU A 14 -32.13 21.75 -2.85
C LEU A 14 -31.74 21.07 -1.53
N ALA A 15 -31.08 21.80 -0.62
CA ALA A 15 -30.70 21.30 0.70
C ALA A 15 -31.91 20.84 1.53
N ARG A 16 -32.99 21.63 1.56
CA ARG A 16 -34.24 21.24 2.24
C ARG A 16 -34.89 20.00 1.60
N SER A 17 -34.84 19.86 0.28
CA SER A 17 -35.36 18.66 -0.39
C SER A 17 -34.56 17.40 -0.05
N MET A 18 -33.23 17.52 0.05
CA MET A 18 -32.34 16.42 0.43
C MET A 18 -32.54 16.04 1.90
N LEU A 19 -32.71 17.00 2.80
CA LEU A 19 -33.04 16.76 4.20
C LEU A 19 -34.41 16.07 4.37
N LEU A 20 -35.40 16.44 3.56
CA LEU A 20 -36.72 15.78 3.56
C LEU A 20 -36.65 14.35 3.01
N LEU A 21 -35.83 14.10 1.98
CA LEU A 21 -35.69 12.77 1.38
C LEU A 21 -34.91 11.82 2.28
N HIS A 22 -33.86 12.31 2.95
CA HIS A 22 -33.00 11.49 3.80
C HIS A 22 -33.46 11.42 5.26
N GLY A 23 -34.36 12.31 5.67
CA GLY A 23 -34.79 12.46 7.07
C GLY A 23 -33.67 13.00 7.96
N ASP A 24 -34.01 13.74 9.01
CA ASP A 24 -33.07 14.09 10.07
C ASP A 24 -32.84 12.86 10.96
N HIS A 25 -32.02 11.93 10.48
CA HIS A 25 -31.58 10.78 11.28
C HIS A 25 -30.49 11.24 12.26
N HIS A 26 -30.91 11.78 13.39
CA HIS A 26 -30.15 11.73 14.63
C HIS A 26 -30.94 10.91 15.66
N ASP A 27 -31.09 9.62 15.38
CA ASP A 27 -31.37 8.59 16.38
C ASP A 27 -30.89 7.24 15.81
N HIS A 28 -29.69 6.84 16.22
CA HIS A 28 -29.16 5.48 16.02
C HIS A 28 -29.46 4.61 17.25
N ASP A 29 -30.69 4.68 17.79
CA ASP A 29 -31.11 3.92 18.98
C ASP A 29 -32.20 2.88 18.64
N GLU A 30 -32.09 2.22 17.49
CA GLU A 30 -32.84 0.97 17.25
C GLU A 30 -31.89 -0.23 17.47
N PRO A 31 -32.09 -1.05 18.52
CA PRO A 31 -31.22 -2.20 18.77
C PRO A 31 -31.48 -3.28 17.70
N PRO A 32 -30.43 -3.79 17.03
CA PRO A 32 -30.60 -4.81 15.99
C PRO A 32 -31.15 -6.11 16.60
N ALA A 33 -32.00 -6.79 15.83
CA ALA A 33 -32.56 -8.08 16.20
C ALA A 33 -31.44 -9.08 16.61
N PRO A 34 -31.62 -9.87 17.69
CA PRO A 34 -30.60 -10.78 18.16
C PRO A 34 -30.60 -12.05 17.30
N ASN A 35 -29.98 -11.97 16.13
CA ASN A 35 -29.62 -13.15 15.38
C ASN A 35 -28.20 -13.00 14.80
N GLY A 36 -27.22 -13.31 15.66
CA GLY A 36 -25.96 -13.93 15.25
C GLY A 36 -24.97 -13.12 14.41
N GLY A 37 -24.84 -11.81 14.61
CA GLY A 37 -23.82 -11.02 13.93
C GLY A 37 -23.35 -9.76 14.67
N THR A 38 -22.03 -9.68 14.87
CA THR A 38 -21.23 -8.47 14.61
C THR A 38 -21.35 -7.29 15.59
N GLY A 39 -20.41 -7.19 16.54
CA GLY A 39 -20.06 -5.93 17.20
C GLY A 39 -19.52 -4.88 16.20
N PRO A 40 -19.35 -3.61 16.60
CA PRO A 40 -19.40 -2.46 15.70
C PRO A 40 -18.25 -2.47 14.68
N TRP A 41 -18.61 -3.02 13.53
CA TRP A 41 -17.99 -2.93 12.23
C TRP A 41 -16.68 -3.70 11.99
N SER A 42 -16.74 -5.03 12.07
CA SER A 42 -16.00 -5.83 11.08
C SER A 42 -16.86 -5.97 9.82
N LYS A 43 -16.33 -5.59 8.65
CA LYS A 43 -17.00 -5.80 7.35
C LYS A 43 -17.10 -7.29 6.97
N SER A 44 -16.45 -8.17 7.74
CA SER A 44 -16.29 -9.59 7.47
C SER A 44 -16.51 -10.41 8.74
N ARG A 45 -17.04 -11.63 8.56
CA ARG A 45 -17.19 -12.63 9.63
C ARG A 45 -15.80 -13.10 10.10
N ASP A 46 -15.66 -13.39 11.39
CA ASP A 46 -14.42 -13.88 12.01
C ASP A 46 -14.27 -15.40 11.99
N PHE A 47 -15.32 -16.13 11.60
CA PHE A 47 -15.38 -17.59 11.54
C PHE A 47 -15.03 -18.28 12.87
N ALA A 48 -15.31 -17.64 14.02
CA ALA A 48 -14.99 -18.18 15.34
C ALA A 48 -15.61 -19.57 15.60
N ASP A 49 -16.80 -19.82 15.06
CA ASP A 49 -17.52 -21.09 15.19
C ASP A 49 -17.00 -22.21 14.25
N ASP A 50 -16.10 -21.89 13.32
CA ASP A 50 -15.56 -22.82 12.32
C ASP A 50 -14.03 -22.68 12.21
N PRO A 51 -13.25 -23.41 13.03
CA PRO A 51 -11.80 -23.26 13.08
C PRO A 51 -11.11 -23.70 11.78
N GLN A 52 -11.70 -24.62 11.02
CA GLN A 52 -11.14 -25.06 9.74
C GLN A 52 -11.26 -23.95 8.69
N ARG A 53 -12.42 -23.29 8.63
CA ARG A 53 -12.63 -22.16 7.74
C ARG A 53 -11.81 -20.95 8.15
N ALA A 54 -11.69 -20.66 9.44
CA ALA A 54 -10.82 -19.62 9.95
C ALA A 54 -9.35 -19.84 9.52
N ALA A 55 -8.84 -21.07 9.65
CA ALA A 55 -7.49 -21.43 9.19
C ALA A 55 -7.31 -21.29 7.67
N ALA A 56 -8.30 -21.73 6.87
CA ALA A 56 -8.26 -21.59 5.42
C ALA A 56 -8.23 -20.11 4.97
N VAL A 57 -9.02 -19.25 5.61
CA VAL A 57 -9.03 -17.80 5.32
C VAL A 57 -7.70 -17.15 5.73
N ALA A 58 -7.14 -17.54 6.88
CA ALA A 58 -5.83 -17.04 7.31
C ALA A 58 -4.71 -17.43 6.33
N GLU A 59 -4.72 -18.66 5.81
CA GLU A 59 -3.77 -19.12 4.80
C GLU A 59 -3.93 -18.35 3.48
N ALA A 60 -5.15 -18.22 2.99
CA ALA A 60 -5.44 -17.47 1.77
C ALA A 60 -4.99 -16.00 1.90
N SER A 61 -5.24 -15.39 3.06
CA SER A 61 -4.82 -14.01 3.36
C SER A 61 -3.30 -13.87 3.43
N ARG A 62 -2.59 -14.90 3.93
CA ARG A 62 -1.13 -14.94 3.92
C ARG A 62 -0.58 -15.05 2.51
N ALA A 63 -1.11 -15.97 1.70
CA ALA A 63 -0.69 -16.16 0.32
C ALA A 63 -0.96 -14.92 -0.55
N ASP A 64 -2.09 -14.25 -0.36
CA ASP A 64 -2.42 -13.02 -1.07
C ASP A 64 -1.46 -11.87 -0.71
N ARG A 65 -1.22 -11.68 0.59
CA ARG A 65 -0.24 -10.71 1.07
C ARG A 65 1.16 -11.00 0.55
N GLU A 66 1.59 -12.27 0.52
CA GLU A 66 2.88 -12.66 -0.02
C GLU A 66 2.98 -12.27 -1.50
N ARG A 67 1.99 -12.67 -2.31
CA ARG A 67 1.91 -12.30 -3.73
C ARG A 67 1.98 -10.78 -3.91
N TYR A 68 1.17 -10.02 -3.16
CA TYR A 68 1.14 -8.57 -3.26
C TYR A 68 2.49 -7.91 -2.91
N LEU A 69 3.18 -8.42 -1.88
CA LEU A 69 4.42 -7.83 -1.40
C LEU A 69 5.66 -8.27 -2.18
N THR A 70 5.66 -9.46 -2.79
CA THR A 70 6.85 -10.06 -3.41
C THR A 70 6.79 -10.17 -4.93
N SER A 71 5.62 -10.06 -5.55
CA SER A 71 5.44 -10.20 -7.01
C SER A 71 6.29 -9.22 -7.82
N GLY A 72 7.15 -9.78 -8.70
CA GLY A 72 8.01 -9.03 -9.61
C GLY A 72 9.16 -8.29 -8.92
N LEU A 73 9.46 -8.63 -7.67
CA LEU A 73 10.68 -8.16 -7.00
C LEU A 73 11.82 -9.13 -7.27
N LEU A 74 12.96 -8.57 -7.68
CA LEU A 74 14.19 -9.31 -7.92
C LEU A 74 15.26 -8.87 -6.92
N PRO A 75 16.06 -9.80 -6.37
CA PRO A 75 17.14 -9.45 -5.45
C PRO A 75 18.24 -8.70 -6.20
N VAL A 76 18.73 -7.61 -5.61
CA VAL A 76 19.90 -6.86 -6.09
C VAL A 76 20.87 -6.69 -4.93
N ASP A 77 22.11 -7.10 -5.17
CA ASP A 77 23.21 -6.90 -4.23
C ASP A 77 23.91 -5.56 -4.48
N CYS A 78 24.10 -4.79 -3.42
CA CYS A 78 24.98 -3.62 -3.48
C CYS A 78 26.42 -4.09 -3.74
N ARG A 79 27.04 -3.65 -4.84
CA ARG A 79 28.42 -4.07 -5.17
C ARG A 79 29.48 -3.49 -4.26
N PHE A 80 29.12 -2.50 -3.44
CA PHE A 80 30.03 -1.87 -2.49
C PHE A 80 30.04 -2.58 -1.13
N CYS A 81 28.87 -2.88 -0.56
CA CYS A 81 28.75 -3.41 0.81
C CYS A 81 28.00 -4.75 0.90
N HIS A 82 27.59 -5.32 -0.24
CA HIS A 82 26.97 -6.65 -0.38
C HIS A 82 25.69 -6.86 0.43
N VAL A 83 24.98 -5.78 0.76
CA VAL A 83 23.61 -5.89 1.27
C VAL A 83 22.67 -6.19 0.12
N THR A 84 21.75 -7.14 0.35
CA THR A 84 20.72 -7.52 -0.63
C THR A 84 19.44 -6.76 -0.35
N VAL A 85 18.93 -6.07 -1.36
CA VAL A 85 17.60 -5.46 -1.38
C VAL A 85 16.74 -6.15 -2.44
N THR A 86 15.44 -5.91 -2.41
CA THR A 86 14.54 -6.37 -3.47
C THR A 86 14.07 -5.18 -4.30
N VAL A 87 14.08 -5.33 -5.63
CA VAL A 87 13.83 -4.22 -6.57
C VAL A 87 12.84 -4.67 -7.63
N LYS A 88 11.86 -3.81 -7.90
CA LYS A 88 10.91 -3.98 -9.01
C LYS A 88 11.07 -2.80 -9.96
N ARG A 89 11.22 -3.11 -11.25
CA ARG A 89 11.20 -2.10 -12.30
C ARG A 89 9.75 -1.74 -12.61
N LEU A 90 9.43 -0.44 -12.56
CA LEU A 90 8.10 0.09 -12.85
C LEU A 90 8.05 0.82 -14.20
N GLY A 91 9.21 1.09 -14.80
CA GLY A 91 9.36 1.74 -16.09
C GLY A 91 10.76 2.34 -16.26
N PRO A 92 11.01 3.04 -17.38
CA PRO A 92 12.29 3.73 -17.61
C PRO A 92 12.58 4.74 -16.49
N GLY A 93 13.71 4.58 -15.80
CA GLY A 93 14.11 5.46 -14.69
C GLY A 93 13.28 5.32 -13.40
N HIS A 94 12.31 4.40 -13.36
CA HIS A 94 11.43 4.19 -12.21
C HIS A 94 11.59 2.78 -11.63
N THR A 95 12.09 2.71 -10.40
CA THR A 95 12.26 1.46 -9.64
C THR A 95 11.66 1.60 -8.25
N ALA A 96 10.92 0.59 -7.80
CA ALA A 96 10.56 0.43 -6.39
C ALA A 96 11.64 -0.39 -5.70
N VAL A 97 12.19 0.12 -4.60
CA VAL A 97 13.23 -0.55 -3.81
C VAL A 97 12.68 -0.88 -2.44
N GLN A 98 12.63 -2.16 -2.10
CA GLN A 98 12.25 -2.64 -0.79
C GLN A 98 13.49 -2.97 0.04
N TRP A 99 13.60 -2.28 1.17
CA TRP A 99 14.63 -2.48 2.17
C TRP A 99 14.12 -3.37 3.29
N ASN A 100 14.89 -4.42 3.63
CA ASN A 100 14.68 -5.15 4.87
C ASN A 100 15.56 -4.58 5.99
N THR A 101 15.19 -4.86 7.23
CA THR A 101 15.88 -4.36 8.43
C THR A 101 17.37 -4.71 8.44
N GLN A 102 17.73 -5.92 8.02
CA GLN A 102 19.12 -6.39 8.01
C GLN A 102 19.98 -5.61 7.00
N ALA A 103 19.48 -5.40 5.79
CA ALA A 103 20.15 -4.63 4.74
C ALA A 103 20.34 -3.17 5.15
N ALA A 104 19.31 -2.55 5.73
CA ALA A 104 19.37 -1.18 6.22
C ALA A 104 20.38 -1.02 7.38
N GLN A 105 20.49 -2.01 8.26
CA GLN A 105 21.47 -2.01 9.36
C GLN A 105 22.90 -2.20 8.86
N ARG A 106 23.13 -3.09 7.87
CA ARG A 106 24.47 -3.44 7.37
C ARG A 106 25.01 -2.50 6.28
N CYS A 107 24.18 -1.63 5.72
CA CYS A 107 24.59 -0.74 4.63
C CYS A 107 25.67 0.25 5.12
N ALA A 108 26.87 0.17 4.53
CA ALA A 108 28.00 1.02 4.89
C ALA A 108 27.72 2.53 4.82
N TYR A 109 26.97 3.00 3.81
CA TYR A 109 26.58 4.42 3.71
C TYR A 109 25.64 4.85 4.85
N PHE A 110 24.69 3.99 5.22
CA PHE A 110 23.80 4.29 6.34
C PHE A 110 24.53 4.21 7.69
N THR A 111 25.54 3.34 7.81
CA THR A 111 26.45 3.34 8.97
C THR A 111 27.19 4.67 9.09
N GLU A 112 27.78 5.18 8.00
CA GLU A 112 28.48 6.46 7.98
C GLU A 112 27.56 7.64 8.38
N ILE A 113 26.31 7.64 7.90
CA ILE A 113 25.31 8.65 8.33
C ILE A 113 25.05 8.56 9.84
N ARG A 114 24.90 7.36 10.40
CA ARG A 114 24.67 7.19 11.84
C ARG A 114 25.88 7.64 12.65
N GLU A 115 27.08 7.30 12.21
CA GLU A 115 28.35 7.65 12.88
C GLU A 115 28.62 9.16 12.87
N SER A 116 28.20 9.85 11.82
CA SER A 116 28.24 11.33 11.74
C SER A 116 27.11 12.02 12.52
N GLY A 117 26.27 11.25 13.24
CA GLY A 117 25.14 11.76 14.02
C GLY A 117 23.92 12.15 13.18
N GLY A 118 23.89 11.76 11.90
CA GLY A 118 22.78 11.98 10.99
C GLY A 118 21.67 10.92 11.12
N ASP A 119 20.50 11.27 10.57
CA ASP A 119 19.35 10.39 10.50
C ASP A 119 19.24 9.74 9.11
N THR A 120 19.32 8.41 9.04
CA THR A 120 19.22 7.65 7.78
C THR A 120 17.86 7.81 7.11
N ALA A 121 16.80 8.14 7.86
CA ALA A 121 15.47 8.41 7.27
C ALA A 121 15.43 9.69 6.45
N ARG A 122 16.39 10.61 6.64
CA ARG A 122 16.53 11.84 5.85
C ARG A 122 17.40 11.68 4.62
N ALA A 123 18.11 10.55 4.49
CA ALA A 123 18.86 10.24 3.29
C ALA A 123 17.90 9.80 2.18
N ARG A 124 18.06 10.33 0.96
CA ARG A 124 17.21 9.94 -0.18
C ARG A 124 17.32 8.44 -0.48
N ALA A 125 18.55 7.93 -0.57
CA ALA A 125 18.89 6.53 -0.82
C ALA A 125 20.40 6.33 -0.61
N CYS A 126 20.85 5.07 -0.59
CA CYS A 126 22.27 4.75 -0.69
C CYS A 126 22.76 4.94 -2.14
N PRO A 127 23.66 5.90 -2.43
CA PRO A 127 24.09 6.16 -3.82
C PRO A 127 24.81 4.96 -4.43
N LYS A 128 25.62 4.23 -3.65
CA LYS A 128 26.32 3.01 -4.12
C LYS A 128 25.36 1.89 -4.49
N LEU A 129 24.21 1.81 -3.81
CA LEU A 129 23.16 0.87 -4.18
C LEU A 129 22.43 1.34 -5.43
N SER A 130 22.13 2.64 -5.55
CA SER A 130 21.52 3.19 -6.77
C SER A 130 22.34 2.84 -8.02
N ASP A 131 23.66 3.04 -7.99
CA ASP A 131 24.56 2.64 -9.08
C ASP A 131 24.46 1.14 -9.39
N SER A 132 24.33 0.31 -8.34
CA SER A 132 24.19 -1.14 -8.48
C SER A 132 22.86 -1.53 -9.11
N ILE A 133 21.77 -0.82 -8.79
CA ILE A 133 20.43 -1.02 -9.36
C ILE A 133 20.39 -0.56 -10.82
N GLU A 134 20.98 0.60 -11.12
CA GLU A 134 21.02 1.14 -12.48
C GLU A 134 21.74 0.20 -13.43
N HIS A 135 22.87 -0.38 -13.02
CA HIS A 135 23.51 -1.38 -13.87
C HIS A 135 22.73 -2.70 -13.91
N ALA A 136 22.07 -3.13 -12.83
CA ALA A 136 21.19 -4.30 -12.91
C ALA A 136 20.04 -4.09 -13.92
N ALA A 137 19.50 -2.86 -13.99
CA ALA A 137 18.51 -2.49 -15.00
C ALA A 137 19.11 -2.43 -16.41
N ALA A 138 20.30 -1.85 -16.58
CA ALA A 138 20.96 -1.72 -17.88
C ALA A 138 21.34 -3.07 -18.50
N GLU A 139 21.72 -4.04 -17.68
CA GLU A 139 22.03 -5.41 -18.09
C GLU A 139 20.76 -6.27 -18.30
N GLY A 140 19.57 -5.73 -18.03
CA GLY A 140 18.29 -6.43 -18.19
C GLY A 140 17.94 -7.41 -17.07
N TYR A 141 18.71 -7.47 -15.98
CA TYR A 141 18.41 -8.34 -14.84
C TYR A 141 17.09 -7.99 -14.14
N LEU A 142 16.59 -6.77 -14.32
CA LEU A 142 15.32 -6.30 -13.72
C LEU A 142 14.13 -6.29 -14.69
N ASP A 143 14.32 -6.74 -15.93
CA ASP A 143 13.26 -6.77 -16.96
C ASP A 143 12.46 -8.08 -16.98
N HIS A 144 12.74 -9.01 -16.06
CA HIS A 144 11.95 -10.23 -15.87
C HIS A 144 10.71 -9.94 -15.01
N SER A 145 9.82 -9.09 -15.50
CA SER A 145 8.44 -9.11 -15.06
C SER A 145 7.73 -10.17 -15.88
N ASP A 146 7.27 -11.24 -15.23
CA ASP A 146 6.22 -12.12 -15.75
C ASP A 146 4.99 -11.26 -16.08
N ASP A 147 4.97 -10.72 -17.31
CA ASP A 147 3.82 -10.11 -17.98
C ASP A 147 2.98 -11.27 -18.55
N SER A 148 2.63 -12.21 -17.67
CA SER A 148 1.82 -13.40 -17.95
C SER A 148 0.72 -13.50 -16.91
N ASP A 149 -0.25 -12.59 -17.00
CA ASP A 149 -1.68 -12.87 -16.74
C ASP A 149 -2.56 -11.85 -17.47
#